data_AF-A0A1J3F9L4-F1
#
_entry.id   AF-A0A1J3F9L4-F1
#
_cell.length_a   1.000
_cell.length_b   1.000
_cell.length_c   1.000
_cell.angle_alpha   90.00
_cell.angle_beta   90.00
_cell.angle_gamma   90.00
#
_symmetry.space_group_name_H-M   'P 1'
#
loop_
_entity.id
_entity.type
_entity.pdbx_description
1 polymer ?
#
loop_
_entity_poly.entity_id
_entity_poly.type
_entity_poly.pdbx_seq_one_letter_code
_entity_poly.pdbx_strand_id
1 'polypeptide(L)'
;ESQQGNVLNEPRGADSLKRNVHEAYGLLRESILEIRTTGLSYPLIKPEVSLEVLSSLTRTISTAKNIIGKNPRESFLDRLPKSTKDEVLHHWTSIQELLRHFWSSYPITTTYLHTKVAKLKDAMSNTYSQLDAMKQSVQSDLRHQVSLLVRPMQQALDAAFQHHEADLQRRSCAKSVGGGSG
;
A
#
# COMPACT_ATOMS: atom_id res chain seq x y z
N GLU A 1 -33.64 44.52 36.36
CA GLU A 1 -32.22 44.80 36.06
C GLU A 1 -31.38 43.97 37.00
N SER A 2 -30.64 42.99 36.47
CA SER A 2 -29.21 43.15 36.11
C SER A 2 -28.35 43.19 37.37
N GLN A 3 -27.25 42.47 37.57
CA GLN A 3 -26.44 41.53 36.80
C GLN A 3 -25.37 41.05 37.81
N GLN A 4 -24.93 39.79 37.69
CA GLN A 4 -23.55 39.28 37.84
C GLN A 4 -22.66 39.76 39.02
N GLY A 5 -21.93 38.92 39.74
CA GLY A 5 -21.55 37.52 39.59
C GLY A 5 -20.38 37.24 40.53
N ASN A 6 -20.13 35.95 40.81
CA ASN A 6 -18.81 35.29 40.82
C ASN A 6 -18.95 33.98 41.62
N VAL A 7 -19.52 32.94 40.98
CA VAL A 7 -19.39 31.56 41.48
C VAL A 7 -18.06 31.06 40.95
N LEU A 8 -17.08 30.98 41.86
CA LEU A 8 -15.81 30.31 41.65
C LEU A 8 -16.08 28.82 41.43
N ASN A 9 -16.25 28.42 40.17
CA ASN A 9 -16.30 27.02 39.78
C ASN A 9 -14.86 26.46 39.82
N GLU A 10 -14.54 25.77 40.90
CA GLU A 10 -13.42 24.82 40.95
C GLU A 10 -13.62 23.73 39.87
N PRO A 11 -12.66 23.50 38.98
CA PRO A 11 -12.77 22.42 38.01
C PRO A 11 -12.59 21.09 38.74
N ARG A 12 -13.73 20.38 38.85
CA ARG A 12 -13.87 18.94 39.06
C ARG A 12 -12.61 18.21 38.59
N GLY A 13 -11.87 17.67 39.55
CA GLY A 13 -10.63 16.93 39.34
C GLY A 13 -10.77 15.99 38.15
N ALA A 14 -9.96 16.26 37.14
CA ALA A 14 -9.63 15.29 36.13
C ALA A 14 -8.92 14.15 36.86
N ASP A 15 -9.66 13.11 37.23
CA ASP A 15 -9.09 11.81 37.58
C ASP A 15 -8.35 11.34 36.34
N SER A 16 -7.07 11.69 36.33
CA SER A 16 -6.09 11.25 35.36
C SER A 16 -6.16 9.73 35.36
N LEU A 17 -6.69 9.16 34.29
CA LEU A 17 -6.58 7.75 34.00
C LEU A 17 -5.09 7.44 33.79
N LYS A 18 -4.32 7.37 34.88
CA LYS A 18 -2.97 6.81 34.90
C LYS A 18 -3.16 5.33 34.59
N ARG A 19 -3.29 4.99 33.30
CA ARG A 19 -3.11 3.62 32.83
C ARG A 19 -1.77 3.17 33.39
N ASN A 20 -1.84 2.29 34.39
CA ASN A 20 -0.66 1.77 35.06
C ASN A 20 0.10 0.94 34.03
N VAL A 21 1.10 1.56 33.39
CA VAL A 21 1.89 0.95 32.32
C VAL A 21 2.51 -0.37 32.78
N HIS A 22 2.81 -0.49 34.08
CA HIS A 22 3.35 -1.71 34.67
C HIS A 22 2.31 -2.84 34.70
N GLU A 23 1.08 -2.53 35.07
CA GLU A 23 -0.04 -3.47 35.06
C GLU A 23 -0.39 -3.91 33.63
N ALA A 24 -0.46 -2.96 32.69
CA ALA A 24 -0.69 -3.25 31.28
C ALA A 24 0.43 -4.14 30.68
N TYR A 25 1.68 -3.89 31.06
CA TYR A 25 2.81 -4.72 30.68
C TYR A 25 2.73 -6.13 31.28
N GLY A 26 2.30 -6.24 32.55
CA GLY A 26 2.05 -7.52 33.22
C GLY A 26 1.02 -8.36 32.46
N LEU A 27 -0.14 -7.78 32.17
CA LEU A 27 -1.23 -8.43 31.43
C LEU A 27 -0.80 -8.86 30.02
N LEU A 28 -0.04 -8.01 29.33
CA LEU A 28 0.50 -8.34 28.00
C LEU A 28 1.46 -9.55 28.07
N ARG A 29 2.34 -9.56 29.08
CA ARG A 29 3.32 -10.63 29.27
C ARG A 29 2.62 -11.96 29.55
N GLU A 30 1.60 -11.95 30.39
CA GLU A 30 0.76 -13.12 30.69
C GLU A 30 0.02 -13.62 29.45
N SER A 31 -0.58 -12.72 28.66
CA SER A 31 -1.25 -13.08 27.40
C SER A 31 -0.30 -13.71 26.38
N ILE A 32 0.93 -13.20 26.25
CA ILE A 32 1.95 -13.79 25.36
C ILE A 32 2.37 -15.19 25.84
N LEU A 33 2.50 -15.36 27.16
CA LEU A 33 2.82 -16.64 27.79
C LEU A 33 1.72 -17.68 27.53
N GLU A 34 0.46 -17.27 27.66
CA GLU A 34 -0.70 -18.10 27.35
C GLU A 34 -0.69 -18.53 25.87
N ILE A 35 -0.60 -17.59 24.93
CA ILE A 35 -0.54 -17.88 23.49
C ILE A 35 0.60 -18.85 23.13
N ARG A 36 1.75 -18.75 23.81
CA ARG A 36 2.89 -19.65 23.57
C ARG A 36 2.66 -21.07 24.09
N THR A 37 1.85 -21.23 25.13
CA THR A 37 1.62 -22.54 25.78
C THR A 37 0.43 -23.28 25.19
N THR A 38 -0.65 -22.58 24.84
CA THR A 38 -1.89 -23.17 24.29
C THR A 38 -2.02 -22.99 22.77
N GLY A 39 -1.14 -22.21 22.14
CA GLY A 39 -1.30 -21.80 20.75
C GLY A 39 -2.42 -20.76 20.57
N LEU A 40 -2.62 -20.27 19.35
CA LEU A 40 -3.76 -19.40 19.03
C LEU A 40 -5.06 -20.22 19.05
N SER A 41 -5.64 -20.37 20.24
CA SER A 41 -6.91 -21.09 20.44
C SER A 41 -8.11 -20.39 19.80
N TYR A 42 -7.97 -19.09 19.48
CA TYR A 42 -8.92 -18.32 18.69
C TYR A 42 -8.28 -17.96 17.35
N PRO A 43 -8.87 -18.37 16.21
CA PRO A 43 -8.41 -17.90 14.92
C PRO A 43 -8.59 -16.37 14.87
N LEU A 44 -7.51 -15.65 14.56
CA LEU A 44 -7.48 -14.17 14.47
C LEU A 44 -8.59 -13.63 13.55
N ILE A 45 -9.06 -14.46 12.62
CA ILE A 45 -10.21 -14.22 11.76
C ILE A 45 -11.11 -15.44 11.89
N LYS A 46 -12.39 -15.22 12.22
CA LYS A 46 -13.40 -16.30 12.24
C LYS A 46 -13.43 -17.03 10.88
N PRO A 47 -13.37 -18.37 10.83
CA PRO A 47 -13.36 -19.12 9.57
C PRO A 47 -14.50 -18.72 8.63
N GLU A 48 -15.66 -18.41 9.18
CA GLU A 48 -16.85 -17.99 8.45
C GLU A 48 -16.64 -16.68 7.70
N VAL A 49 -15.97 -15.71 8.35
CA VAL A 49 -15.64 -14.41 7.74
C VAL A 49 -14.60 -14.59 6.63
N SER A 50 -13.61 -15.46 6.83
CA SER A 50 -12.62 -15.76 5.80
C SER A 50 -13.24 -16.41 4.54
N LEU A 51 -14.22 -17.28 4.74
CA LEU A 51 -14.95 -17.96 3.67
C LEU A 51 -15.89 -17.00 2.93
N GLU A 52 -16.57 -16.11 3.65
CA GLU A 52 -17.43 -15.08 3.07
C GLU A 52 -16.63 -14.11 2.19
N VAL A 53 -15.48 -13.65 2.68
CA VAL A 53 -14.58 -12.79 1.90
C VAL A 53 -14.09 -13.54 0.65
N LEU A 54 -13.62 -14.78 0.80
CA LEU A 54 -13.12 -15.58 -0.33
C LEU A 54 -14.19 -15.84 -1.40
N SER A 55 -15.41 -16.19 -0.98
CA SER A 55 -16.53 -16.48 -1.89
C SER A 55 -17.03 -15.20 -2.59
N SER A 56 -17.11 -14.09 -1.86
CA SER A 56 -17.42 -12.77 -2.42
C SER A 56 -16.37 -12.31 -3.44
N LEU A 57 -15.08 -12.48 -3.13
CA LEU A 57 -13.98 -12.17 -4.05
C LEU A 57 -14.07 -13.05 -5.31
N THR A 58 -14.27 -14.35 -5.13
CA THR A 58 -14.38 -15.33 -6.23
C THR A 58 -15.57 -15.02 -7.13
N ARG A 59 -16.70 -14.63 -6.54
CA ARG A 59 -17.90 -14.21 -7.29
C ARG A 59 -17.64 -12.91 -8.04
N THR A 60 -16.97 -11.95 -7.41
CA THR A 60 -16.63 -10.66 -8.02
C THR A 60 -15.67 -10.84 -9.20
N ILE A 61 -14.63 -11.67 -9.04
CA ILE A 61 -13.69 -12.01 -10.12
C ILE A 61 -14.39 -12.76 -11.24
N SER A 62 -15.26 -13.72 -10.92
CA SER A 62 -16.04 -14.48 -11.92
C SER A 62 -17.04 -13.60 -12.67
N THR A 63 -17.62 -12.61 -11.99
CA THR A 63 -18.56 -11.66 -12.59
C THR A 63 -17.82 -10.60 -13.42
N ALA A 64 -16.71 -10.07 -12.93
CA ALA A 64 -15.81 -9.19 -13.67
C ALA A 64 -15.27 -9.86 -14.93
N LYS A 65 -14.93 -11.16 -14.86
CA LYS A 65 -14.53 -11.99 -16.00
C LYS A 65 -15.63 -12.15 -17.05
N ASN A 66 -16.91 -12.07 -16.70
CA ASN A 66 -18.03 -12.18 -17.64
C ASN A 66 -18.53 -10.81 -18.15
N ILE A 67 -18.27 -9.71 -17.43
CA ILE A 67 -18.73 -8.37 -17.80
C ILE A 67 -17.72 -7.65 -18.71
N ILE A 68 -16.45 -8.04 -18.70
CA ILE A 68 -15.38 -7.42 -19.50
C ILE A 68 -15.02 -8.35 -20.67
N GLY A 69 -15.88 -8.40 -21.69
CA GLY A 69 -15.49 -8.97 -22.99
C GLY A 69 -16.59 -9.72 -23.71
N LYS A 70 -17.26 -9.05 -24.65
CA LYS A 70 -18.00 -9.69 -25.74
C LYS A 70 -17.05 -10.32 -26.78
N ASN A 71 -16.01 -11.05 -26.37
CA ASN A 71 -15.29 -12.04 -27.20
C ASN A 71 -14.22 -12.76 -26.36
N PRO A 72 -14.34 -14.06 -26.05
CA PRO A 72 -13.32 -14.82 -25.32
C PRO A 72 -12.10 -15.23 -26.17
N ARG A 73 -11.98 -14.79 -27.44
CA ARG A 73 -10.93 -15.27 -28.38
C ARG A 73 -10.03 -14.20 -29.02
N GLU A 74 -10.19 -12.93 -28.69
CA GLU A 74 -9.23 -11.88 -29.09
C GLU A 74 -8.77 -11.12 -27.85
N SER A 75 -7.66 -11.54 -27.26
CA SER A 75 -6.99 -10.72 -26.24
C SER A 75 -6.63 -9.38 -26.89
N PHE A 76 -6.79 -8.25 -26.19
CA PHE A 76 -6.32 -6.95 -26.69
C PHE A 76 -4.83 -6.99 -27.07
N LEU A 77 -4.05 -7.87 -26.43
CA LEU A 77 -2.66 -8.14 -26.78
C LEU A 77 -2.49 -8.80 -28.16
N ASP A 78 -3.45 -9.60 -28.61
CA ASP A 78 -3.38 -10.30 -29.90
C ASP A 78 -3.70 -9.39 -31.10
N ARG A 79 -4.25 -8.20 -30.83
CA ARG A 79 -4.45 -7.13 -31.84
C ARG A 79 -3.25 -6.21 -32.00
N LEU A 80 -2.24 -6.30 -31.12
CA LEU A 80 -1.01 -5.51 -31.24
C LEU A 80 -0.03 -6.15 -32.23
N PRO A 81 0.83 -5.35 -32.91
CA PRO A 81 2.03 -5.86 -33.55
C PRO A 81 2.85 -6.69 -32.55
N LYS A 82 3.42 -7.81 -33.00
CA LYS A 82 4.18 -8.73 -32.13
C LYS A 82 5.29 -8.02 -31.35
N SER A 83 6.02 -7.10 -31.99
CA SER A 83 7.07 -6.31 -31.33
C SER A 83 6.53 -5.47 -30.17
N THR A 84 5.42 -4.76 -30.37
CA THR A 84 4.77 -3.95 -29.31
C THR A 84 4.25 -4.84 -28.19
N LYS A 85 3.68 -6.01 -28.51
CA LYS A 85 3.23 -6.99 -27.51
C LYS A 85 4.39 -7.46 -26.63
N ASP A 86 5.51 -7.84 -27.23
CA ASP A 86 6.68 -8.33 -26.51
C ASP A 86 7.30 -7.24 -25.62
N GLU A 87 7.36 -6.00 -26.11
CA GLU A 87 7.78 -4.85 -25.31
C GLU A 87 6.86 -4.61 -24.11
N VAL A 88 5.53 -4.61 -24.31
CA VAL A 88 4.55 -4.44 -23.22
C VAL A 88 4.73 -5.53 -22.15
N LEU A 89 4.89 -6.79 -22.57
CA LEU A 89 5.09 -7.92 -21.65
C LEU A 89 6.43 -7.84 -20.91
N HIS A 90 7.47 -7.38 -21.58
CA HIS A 90 8.78 -7.14 -20.97
C HIS A 90 8.69 -6.08 -19.86
N HIS A 91 8.07 -4.93 -20.16
CA HIS A 91 7.88 -3.85 -19.18
C HIS A 91 7.01 -4.32 -18.01
N TRP A 92 5.94 -5.07 -18.28
CA TRP A 92 5.09 -5.65 -17.24
C TRP A 92 5.90 -6.50 -16.26
N THR A 93 6.68 -7.45 -16.79
CA THR A 93 7.49 -8.35 -15.97
C THR A 93 8.55 -7.60 -15.17
N SER A 94 9.23 -6.64 -15.81
CA SER A 94 10.21 -5.78 -15.17
C SER A 94 9.61 -4.98 -14.00
N ILE A 95 8.45 -4.36 -14.22
CA ILE A 95 7.74 -3.58 -13.19
C ILE A 95 7.31 -4.47 -12.03
N GLN A 96 6.80 -5.68 -12.31
CA GLN A 96 6.44 -6.61 -11.24
C GLN A 96 7.63 -6.95 -10.35
N GLU A 97 8.80 -7.23 -10.92
CA GLU A 97 10.01 -7.52 -10.13
C GLU A 97 10.53 -6.29 -9.39
N LEU A 98 10.55 -5.11 -10.03
CA LEU A 98 10.93 -3.85 -9.38
C LEU A 98 10.05 -3.56 -8.17
N LEU A 99 8.73 -3.68 -8.33
CA LEU A 99 7.78 -3.48 -7.25
C LEU A 99 7.94 -4.53 -6.15
N ARG A 100 8.12 -5.81 -6.51
CA ARG A 100 8.37 -6.87 -5.52
C ARG A 100 9.58 -6.55 -4.66
N HIS A 101 10.69 -6.15 -5.27
CA HIS A 101 11.90 -5.76 -4.56
C HIS A 101 11.74 -4.47 -3.75
N PHE A 102 10.94 -3.53 -4.24
CA PHE A 102 10.62 -2.29 -3.55
C PHE A 102 9.85 -2.58 -2.26
N TRP A 103 8.73 -3.29 -2.36
CA TRP A 103 7.89 -3.63 -1.21
C TRP A 103 8.60 -4.55 -0.23
N SER A 104 9.41 -5.50 -0.71
CA SER A 104 10.20 -6.38 0.17
C SER A 104 11.30 -5.66 0.95
N SER A 105 11.61 -4.41 0.59
CA SER A 105 12.65 -3.62 1.28
C SER A 105 12.08 -2.82 2.46
N TYR A 106 10.78 -2.91 2.72
CA TYR A 106 10.12 -2.28 3.87
C TYR A 106 9.93 -3.25 5.04
N PRO A 107 10.00 -2.76 6.30
CA PRO A 107 10.34 -1.39 6.69
C PRO A 107 11.83 -1.08 6.45
N ILE A 108 12.13 0.13 5.97
CA ILE A 108 13.52 0.55 5.73
C ILE A 108 14.18 0.84 7.08
N THR A 109 14.94 -0.10 7.60
CA THR A 109 15.60 -0.03 8.92
C THR A 109 17.09 0.25 8.85
N THR A 110 17.71 0.07 7.67
CA THR A 110 19.16 0.18 7.48
C THR A 110 19.52 1.15 6.35
N THR A 111 20.72 1.72 6.41
CA THR A 111 21.28 2.58 5.35
C THR A 111 21.40 1.84 4.00
N TYR A 112 21.67 0.54 4.05
CA TYR A 112 21.66 -0.32 2.86
C TYR A 112 20.27 -0.36 2.19
N LEU A 113 19.20 -0.55 2.98
CA LEU A 113 17.84 -0.53 2.44
C LEU A 113 17.44 0.85 1.90
N HIS A 114 17.92 1.94 2.51
CA HIS A 114 17.72 3.30 1.99
C HIS A 114 18.31 3.46 0.59
N THR A 115 19.58 3.10 0.42
CA THR A 115 20.26 3.19 -0.88
C THR A 115 19.66 2.23 -1.91
N LYS A 116 19.23 1.04 -1.49
CA LYS A 116 18.52 0.09 -2.37
C LYS A 116 17.19 0.65 -2.86
N VAL A 117 16.35 1.17 -1.97
CA VAL A 117 15.04 1.73 -2.33
C VAL A 117 15.18 2.96 -3.22
N ALA A 118 16.19 3.80 -3.00
CA ALA A 118 16.50 4.92 -3.92
C ALA A 118 16.81 4.42 -5.34
N LYS A 119 17.69 3.42 -5.48
CA LYS A 119 18.00 2.83 -6.79
C LYS A 119 16.79 2.16 -7.45
N LEU A 120 15.96 1.47 -6.65
CA LEU A 120 14.71 0.87 -7.14
C LEU A 120 13.74 1.95 -7.63
N LYS A 121 13.63 3.07 -6.91
CA LYS A 121 12.85 4.23 -7.37
C LYS A 121 13.39 4.75 -8.70
N ASP A 122 14.69 4.95 -8.84
CA ASP A 122 15.28 5.46 -10.09
C ASP A 122 15.00 4.51 -11.27
N ALA A 123 15.14 3.19 -11.06
CA ALA A 123 14.82 2.18 -12.06
C ALA A 123 13.33 2.15 -12.42
N MET A 124 12.45 2.30 -11.43
CA MET A 124 11.00 2.44 -11.64
C MET A 124 10.67 3.70 -12.44
N SER A 125 11.30 4.84 -12.15
CA SER A 125 11.11 6.09 -12.90
C SER A 125 11.59 5.98 -14.35
N ASN A 126 12.74 5.35 -14.60
CA ASN A 126 13.22 5.08 -15.95
C ASN A 126 12.22 4.22 -16.75
N THR A 127 11.71 3.14 -16.13
CA THR A 127 10.72 2.27 -16.75
C THR A 127 9.40 3.01 -17.02
N TYR A 128 8.99 3.91 -16.12
CA TYR A 128 7.83 4.79 -16.32
C TYR A 128 7.98 5.66 -17.57
N SER A 129 9.15 6.29 -17.77
CA SER A 129 9.41 7.10 -18.96
C SER A 129 9.41 6.26 -20.25
N GLN A 130 9.92 5.02 -20.19
CA GLN A 130 9.86 4.09 -21.32
C GLN A 130 8.43 3.70 -21.69
N LEU A 131 7.56 3.51 -20.69
CA LEU A 131 6.13 3.26 -20.91
C LEU A 131 5.43 4.43 -21.62
N ASP A 132 5.75 5.68 -21.26
CA ASP A 132 5.20 6.84 -21.96
C ASP A 132 5.77 7.00 -23.37
N ALA A 133 7.07 6.72 -23.58
CA ALA A 133 7.67 6.71 -24.91
C ALA A 133 6.99 5.66 -25.82
N MET A 134 6.72 4.46 -25.28
CA MET A 134 5.99 3.41 -25.98
C MET A 134 4.56 3.82 -26.35
N LYS A 135 3.86 4.54 -25.47
CA LYS A 135 2.53 5.10 -25.79
C LYS A 135 2.58 6.09 -26.96
N GLN A 136 3.66 6.85 -27.10
CA GLN A 136 3.83 7.84 -28.16
C GLN A 136 4.30 7.24 -29.49
N SER A 137 5.12 6.19 -29.44
CA SER A 137 5.70 5.54 -30.63
C SER A 137 4.67 4.71 -31.42
N VAL A 138 3.56 4.31 -30.78
CA VAL A 138 2.52 3.49 -31.40
C VAL A 138 1.59 4.34 -32.29
N GLN A 139 1.11 3.74 -33.39
CA GLN A 139 0.16 4.37 -34.33
C GLN A 139 -1.13 4.82 -33.62
N SER A 140 -1.69 5.95 -34.08
CA SER A 140 -2.85 6.61 -33.46
C SER A 140 -4.02 5.65 -33.18
N ASP A 141 -4.32 4.74 -34.11
CA ASP A 141 -5.43 3.80 -34.02
C ASP A 141 -5.26 2.76 -32.90
N LEU A 142 -4.03 2.56 -32.43
CA LEU A 142 -3.66 1.59 -31.40
C LEU A 142 -3.23 2.25 -30.07
N ARG A 143 -3.01 3.57 -30.07
CA ARG A 143 -2.60 4.33 -28.87
C ARG A 143 -3.59 4.17 -27.72
N HIS A 144 -4.89 4.14 -28.01
CA HIS A 144 -5.91 3.94 -26.98
C HIS A 144 -5.78 2.56 -26.34
N GLN A 145 -5.57 1.51 -27.14
CA GLN A 145 -5.42 0.15 -26.66
C GLN A 145 -4.15 -0.02 -25.82
N VAL A 146 -3.02 0.52 -26.29
CA VAL A 146 -1.77 0.51 -25.52
C VAL A 146 -1.90 1.33 -24.23
N SER A 147 -2.60 2.46 -24.25
CA SER A 147 -2.84 3.25 -23.03
C SER A 147 -3.63 2.48 -21.98
N LEU A 148 -4.59 1.66 -22.39
CA LEU A 148 -5.33 0.79 -21.46
C LEU A 148 -4.45 -0.28 -20.82
N LEU A 149 -3.47 -0.81 -21.57
CA LEU A 149 -2.52 -1.82 -21.06
C LEU A 149 -1.45 -1.23 -20.14
N VAL A 150 -0.99 -0.02 -20.46
CA VAL A 150 0.06 0.67 -19.72
C VAL A 150 -0.49 1.29 -18.43
N ARG A 151 -1.76 1.73 -18.41
CA ARG A 151 -2.35 2.44 -17.26
C ARG A 151 -2.21 1.68 -15.93
N PRO A 152 -2.55 0.38 -15.82
CA PRO A 152 -2.37 -0.37 -14.57
C PRO A 152 -0.90 -0.40 -14.10
N MET A 153 0.05 -0.46 -15.03
CA MET A 153 1.47 -0.42 -14.71
C MET A 153 1.87 0.94 -14.14
N GLN A 154 1.42 2.04 -14.78
CA GLN A 154 1.66 3.41 -14.32
C GLN A 154 1.07 3.62 -12.92
N GLN A 155 -0.17 3.20 -12.70
CA GLN A 155 -0.82 3.30 -11.39
C GLN A 155 -0.07 2.56 -10.28
N ALA A 156 0.49 1.38 -10.58
CA ALA A 156 1.27 0.62 -9.61
C ALA A 156 2.59 1.32 -9.25
N LEU A 157 3.26 1.93 -10.24
CA LEU A 157 4.45 2.74 -10.03
C LEU A 157 4.14 4.02 -9.24
N ASP A 158 3.05 4.72 -9.56
CA ASP A 158 2.60 5.92 -8.85
C ASP A 158 2.34 5.63 -7.37
N ALA A 159 1.68 4.51 -7.06
CA ALA A 159 1.45 4.08 -5.68
C ALA A 159 2.77 3.84 -4.93
N ALA A 160 3.78 3.26 -5.58
CA ALA A 160 5.10 3.07 -4.99
C ALA A 160 5.80 4.41 -4.74
N PHE A 161 5.72 5.36 -5.67
CA PHE A 161 6.30 6.70 -5.50
C PHE A 161 5.64 7.47 -4.34
N GLN A 162 4.31 7.47 -4.28
CA GLN A 162 3.55 8.08 -3.18
C GLN A 162 3.91 7.46 -1.82
N HIS A 163 4.04 6.12 -1.77
CA HIS A 163 4.45 5.45 -0.54
C HIS A 163 5.87 5.84 -0.11
N HIS A 164 6.81 5.96 -1.05
CA HIS A 164 8.17 6.40 -0.76
C HIS A 164 8.21 7.82 -0.21
N GLU A 165 7.48 8.75 -0.82
CA GLU A 165 7.39 10.14 -0.37
C GLU A 165 6.75 10.25 1.02
N ALA A 166 5.65 9.54 1.26
CA ALA A 166 4.99 9.50 2.57
C ALA A 166 5.90 8.91 3.67
N ASP A 167 6.74 7.92 3.35
CA ASP A 167 7.71 7.36 4.28
C ASP A 167 8.85 8.35 4.59
N LEU A 168 9.35 9.09 3.59
CA LEU A 168 10.33 10.16 3.79
C LEU A 168 9.77 11.28 4.68
N GLN A 169 8.54 11.73 4.42
CA GLN A 169 7.90 12.78 5.20
C GLN A 169 7.68 12.37 6.66
N ARG A 170 7.22 11.12 6.90
CA ARG A 170 7.11 10.57 8.27
C ARG A 170 8.44 10.59 9.02
N ARG A 171 9.54 10.21 8.37
CA ARG A 171 10.89 10.21 8.99
C ARG A 171 11.39 11.63 9.28
N SER A 172 11.12 12.58 8.39
CA SER A 172 11.50 13.98 8.58
C SER A 172 10.73 14.63 9.72
N CYS A 173 9.43 14.39 9.84
CA CYS A 173 8.62 14.86 10.97
C CYS A 173 9.07 14.22 12.30
N ALA A 174 9.38 12.92 12.32
CA ALA A 174 9.89 12.25 13.52
C ALA A 174 11.22 12.86 14.02
N LYS A 175 12.11 13.26 13.11
CA LYS A 175 13.36 13.96 13.48
C LYS A 175 13.11 15.37 14.04
N SER A 176 12.13 16.09 13.51
CA SER A 176 11.78 17.44 13.99
C SER A 176 11.19 17.45 15.40
N VAL A 177 10.44 16.42 15.78
CA VAL A 177 9.82 16.32 17.12
C VAL A 177 10.84 15.96 18.21
N GLY A 178 11.97 15.30 17.85
CA GLY A 178 13.03 14.94 18.79
C GLY A 178 14.12 16.01 19.02
N GLY A 179 14.06 17.16 18.34
CA GLY A 179 15.12 18.18 18.35
C GLY A 179 14.81 19.46 19.12
N GLY A 180 13.66 19.56 19.79
CA GLY A 180 13.22 20.75 20.53
C GLY A 180 13.35 20.59 22.04
N SER A 181 14.56 20.35 22.54
CA SER A 181 14.92 20.47 23.97
C SER A 181 16.44 20.55 24.06
N GLY A 182 16.97 21.76 23.93
CA GLY A 182 18.37 22.12 24.12
C GLY A 182 18.45 23.59 24.44
#